data_AF-A0AAU6LNA9-F1
#
_entry.id   AF-A0AAU6LNA9-F1
#
_cell.length_a   1.000
_cell.length_b   1.000
_cell.length_c   1.000
_cell.angle_alpha   90.00
_cell.angle_beta   90.00
_cell.angle_gamma   90.00
#
_symmetry.space_group_name_H-M   'P 1'
#
loop_
_entity.id
_entity.type
_entity.pdbx_description
1 polymer ?
#
loop_
_entity_poly.entity_id
_entity_poly.type
_entity_poly.pdbx_seq_one_letter_code
_entity_poly.pdbx_strand_id
1 'polypeptide(L)' 'MPGLTGFALHLLRDLDAVIAGLTLDWSSGSIEGAVNRIKKIKRQLYGRAGFELLRKMILLQ' A
#
# COMPACT_ATOMS: atom_id res chain seq x y z
N MET A 1 -27.22 3.22 -3.97
CA MET A 1 -25.77 3.30 -4.25
C MET A 1 -25.08 2.10 -3.62
N PRO A 2 -24.90 0.98 -4.34
CA PRO A 2 -24.13 -0.15 -3.81
C PRO A 2 -22.68 0.29 -3.53
N GLY A 3 -22.15 -0.04 -2.36
CA GLY A 3 -20.77 0.26 -1.94
C GLY A 3 -20.62 1.39 -0.92
N LEU A 4 -21.57 2.34 -0.84
CA LEU A 4 -21.44 3.49 0.08
C LEU A 4 -21.58 3.07 1.56
N THR A 5 -22.51 2.17 1.85
CA THR A 5 -22.71 1.62 3.20
C THR A 5 -21.47 0.85 3.68
N GLY A 6 -20.85 0.09 2.78
CA GLY A 6 -19.61 -0.62 3.07
C GLY A 6 -18.48 0.36 3.37
N PHE A 7 -18.28 1.36 2.52
CA PHE A 7 -17.27 2.40 2.73
C PHE A 7 -17.45 3.11 4.08
N ALA A 8 -18.67 3.57 4.41
CA ALA A 8 -18.96 4.24 5.67
C ALA A 8 -18.65 3.36 6.90
N LEU A 9 -18.99 2.05 6.83
CA LEU A 9 -18.71 1.13 7.92
C LEU A 9 -17.21 0.88 8.14
N HIS A 10 -16.43 0.80 7.04
CA HIS A 10 -14.97 0.68 7.14
C HIS A 10 -14.33 1.97 7.66
N LEU A 11 -14.83 3.13 7.23
CA LEU A 11 -14.33 4.42 7.71
C LEU A 11 -14.58 4.60 9.21
N LEU A 12 -15.75 4.18 9.71
CA LEU A 12 -16.05 4.18 11.14
C LEU A 12 -15.15 3.22 11.92
N ARG A 13 -14.86 2.04 11.35
CA ARG A 13 -13.96 1.06 11.98
C ARG A 13 -12.52 1.56 12.08
N ASP A 14 -12.06 2.28 11.07
CA ASP A 14 -10.68 2.74 10.95
C ASP A 14 -10.53 4.23 11.38
N LEU A 15 -11.51 4.77 12.12
CA LEU A 15 -11.59 6.19 12.50
C LEU A 15 -10.34 6.68 13.25
N ASP A 16 -9.81 5.88 14.19
CA ASP A 16 -8.60 6.24 14.93
C ASP A 16 -7.39 6.41 14.01
N ALA A 17 -7.25 5.55 13.00
CA ALA A 17 -6.18 5.65 12.02
C ALA A 17 -6.34 6.89 11.12
N VAL A 18 -7.59 7.25 10.78
CA VAL A 18 -7.88 8.48 10.01
C VAL A 18 -7.54 9.73 10.83
N ILE A 19 -7.94 9.77 12.10
CA ILE A 19 -7.62 10.89 13.00
C ILE A 19 -6.10 11.01 13.17
N ALA A 20 -5.41 9.89 13.41
CA ALA A 20 -3.96 9.85 13.52
C ALA A 20 -3.28 10.37 12.23
N GLY A 21 -3.74 9.93 11.06
CA GLY A 21 -3.22 10.37 9.77
C GLY A 21 -3.44 11.85 9.46
N LEU A 22 -4.43 12.50 10.07
CA LEU A 22 -4.69 13.94 9.94
C LEU A 22 -4.03 14.81 11.02
N THR A 23 -3.69 14.21 12.16
CA THR A 23 -3.19 14.94 13.35
C THR A 23 -1.68 14.83 13.50
N LEU A 24 -1.07 13.73 13.04
CA LEU A 24 0.37 13.48 13.20
C LEU A 24 1.14 14.05 12.01
N ASP A 25 2.27 14.69 12.29
CA ASP A 25 3.18 15.22 11.25
C ASP A 25 3.90 14.12 10.45
N TRP A 26 3.86 12.88 10.93
CA TRP A 26 4.45 11.72 10.29
C TRP A 26 3.38 10.82 9.68
N SER A 27 3.69 10.30 8.49
CA SER A 27 2.78 9.42 7.74
C SER A 27 3.47 8.14 7.29
N SER A 28 2.66 7.10 7.09
CA SER A 28 3.08 5.83 6.47
C SER A 28 3.35 5.96 4.96
N GLY A 29 3.15 7.15 4.36
CA GLY A 29 3.17 7.35 2.90
C GLY A 29 4.46 6.89 2.21
N SER A 30 5.62 7.07 2.83
CA SER A 30 6.90 6.59 2.28
C SER A 30 6.97 5.06 2.23
N ILE A 31 6.51 4.39 3.30
CA ILE A 31 6.46 2.94 3.40
C ILE A 31 5.44 2.36 2.43
N GLU A 32 4.25 2.96 2.34
CA GLU A 32 3.22 2.59 1.38
C GLU A 32 3.69 2.76 -0.07
N GLY A 33 4.42 3.85 -0.36
CA GLY A 33 5.05 4.08 -1.66
C GLY A 33 6.05 2.97 -2.00
N ALA A 34 6.92 2.59 -1.06
CA ALA A 34 7.86 1.50 -1.23
C ALA A 34 7.14 0.15 -1.49
N VAL A 35 6.10 -0.15 -0.72
CA VAL A 35 5.27 -1.35 -0.91
C VAL A 35 4.59 -1.35 -2.28
N ASN A 36 4.06 -0.20 -2.72
CA ASN A 36 3.42 -0.08 -4.02
C ASN A 36 4.42 -0.27 -5.17
N ARG A 37 5.64 0.28 -5.05
CA ARG A 37 6.73 0.06 -6.00
C ARG A 37 7.10 -1.43 -6.10
N ILE A 38 7.24 -2.12 -4.97
CA ILE A 38 7.52 -3.57 -4.95
C ILE A 38 6.39 -4.35 -5.62
N LYS A 39 5.12 -4.04 -5.32
CA LYS A 39 3.96 -4.66 -5.97
C LYS A 39 3.96 -4.42 -7.49
N LYS A 40 4.32 -3.21 -7.92
CA LYS A 40 4.45 -2.86 -9.34
C LYS A 40 5.53 -3.70 -10.03
N ILE A 41 6.72 -3.82 -9.45
CA ILE A 41 7.82 -4.65 -10.00
C ILE A 41 7.38 -6.12 -10.09
N LYS A 42 6.79 -6.66 -9.02
CA LYS A 42 6.25 -8.03 -9.01
C LYS A 42 5.19 -8.25 -10.11
N ARG A 43 4.33 -7.24 -10.36
CA ARG A 43 3.31 -7.26 -11.41
C ARG A 43 3.89 -7.13 -12.82
N GLN A 44 4.94 -6.32 -13.02
CA GLN A 44 5.68 -6.27 -14.28
C GLN A 44 6.28 -7.63 -14.64
N LEU A 45 6.69 -8.39 -13.63
CA LEU A 45 7.20 -9.75 -13.79
C LEU A 45 6.09 -10.79 -13.95
N TYR A 46 4.80 -10.39 -13.96
CA TYR A 46 3.64 -11.28 -14.07
C TYR A 46 3.68 -12.47 -13.08
N GLY A 47 4.26 -12.26 -11.90
CA GLY A 47 4.45 -13.33 -10.90
C GLY A 47 5.50 -14.39 -11.28
N ARG A 48 6.25 -14.21 -12.37
CA ARG A 48 7.31 -15.13 -12.84
C ARG A 48 8.65 -14.93 -12.13
N ALA A 49 8.74 -13.96 -11.22
CA ALA A 49 9.95 -13.70 -10.46
C ALA A 49 9.92 -14.39 -9.10
N GLY A 50 10.91 -15.26 -8.87
CA GLY A 50 11.29 -15.71 -7.53
C GLY A 50 11.93 -14.58 -6.71
N PHE A 51 12.22 -14.85 -5.44
CA PHE A 51 12.74 -13.86 -4.49
C PHE A 51 14.03 -13.19 -4.97
N GLU A 52 15.00 -13.97 -5.47
CA GLU A 52 16.29 -13.45 -5.95
C GLU A 52 16.15 -12.47 -7.12
N LEU A 53 15.28 -12.78 -8.08
CA LEU A 53 15.03 -11.90 -9.22
C LEU A 53 14.31 -10.62 -8.80
N LEU A 54 13.30 -10.75 -7.93
CA LEU A 54 12.57 -9.60 -7.39
C LEU A 54 13.51 -8.67 -6.60
N ARG A 55 14.38 -9.23 -5.75
CA ARG A 55 15.37 -8.48 -4.98
C ARG A 55 16.34 -7.72 -5.88
N LYS A 56 16.89 -8.37 -6.91
CA LYS A 56 17.77 -7.71 -7.89
C LYS A 56 17.08 -6.53 -8.56
N MET A 57 15.83 -6.68 -8.99
CA MET A 57 15.10 -5.57 -9.62
C MET A 57 14.78 -4.42 -8.67
N ILE A 58 14.47 -4.70 -7.40
CA ILE A 58 14.20 -3.66 -6.39
C ILE A 58 15.45 -2.81 -6.12
N LEU A 59 16.64 -3.42 -6.11
CA LEU A 59 17.93 -2.77 -5.80
C LEU A 59 18.56 -2.04 -7.01
N LEU A 60 18.22 -2.46 -8.23
CA LEU A 60 18.76 -1.87 -9.47
C LEU A 60 17.92 -0.72 -10.03
N GLN A 61 16.63 -0.68 -9.71
CA GLN A 61 15.75 0.47 -9.98
C GLN A 61 15.79 1.48 -8.83
#